data_AF-A0A497JHQ3-F1
#
_entry.id   AF-A0A497JHQ3-F1
#
_cell.length_a   1.000
_cell.length_b   1.000
_cell.length_c   1.000
_cell.angle_alpha   90.00
_cell.angle_beta   90.00
_cell.angle_gamma   90.00
#
_symmetry.space_group_name_H-M   'P 1'
#
loop_
_entity.id
_entity.type
_entity.pdbx_description
1 polymer ?
#
loop_
_entity_poly.entity_id
_entity_poly.type
_entity_poly.pdbx_seq_one_letter_code
_entity_poly.pdbx_strand_id
1 'polypeptide(L)' 'MVEKNSEEEKEAFCPYCGSKNVYGMSRVVGYFTQINQWNAGKRAEFRDRQKGNYKIPEQLAWEE' A
#
# COMPACT_ATOMS: atom_id res chain seq x y z
N MET A 1 -6.64 31.11 -4.74
CA MET A 1 -5.95 30.07 -5.52
C MET A 1 -5.82 28.86 -4.61
N VAL A 2 -6.78 27.93 -4.66
CA VAL A 2 -6.64 26.64 -3.98
C VAL A 2 -6.35 25.65 -5.08
N GLU A 3 -5.07 25.31 -5.21
CA GLU A 3 -4.60 24.24 -6.09
C GLU A 3 -5.16 22.92 -5.57
N LYS A 4 -6.36 22.57 -6.03
CA LYS A 4 -6.89 21.22 -5.88
C LYS A 4 -6.06 20.33 -6.81
N ASN A 5 -5.00 19.72 -6.26
CA ASN A 5 -4.38 18.55 -6.87
C ASN A 5 -5.44 17.46 -6.94
N SER A 6 -6.12 17.39 -8.09
CA SER A 6 -7.11 16.39 -8.42
C SER A 6 -6.40 15.08 -8.80
N GLU A 7 -5.78 14.44 -7.81
CA GLU A 7 -5.58 12.99 -7.90
C GLU A 7 -6.95 12.39 -7.55
N GLU A 8 -7.76 12.14 -8.58
CA GLU A 8 -9.06 11.47 -8.48
C GLU A 8 -8.88 10.14 -7.74
N GLU A 9 -9.22 10.13 -6.46
CA GLU A 9 -9.27 8.92 -5.64
C GLU A 9 -10.40 8.05 -6.20
N LYS A 10 -10.06 7.11 -7.09
CA LYS A 10 -11.05 6.19 -7.68
C LYS A 10 -11.75 5.43 -6.56
N GLU A 11 -12.99 5.80 -6.28
CA GLU A 11 -13.86 5.09 -5.34
C GLU A 11 -14.05 3.65 -5.84
N ALA A 12 -13.56 2.68 -5.08
CA ALA A 12 -13.79 1.27 -5.37
C ALA A 12 -15.23 0.88 -5.06
N PHE A 13 -15.83 0.03 -5.89
CA PHE A 13 -17.17 -0.50 -5.69
C PHE A 13 -17.23 -1.99 -6.05
N CYS A 14 -18.19 -2.70 -5.49
CA CYS A 14 -18.45 -4.09 -5.86
C CYS A 14 -19.13 -4.15 -7.24
N PRO A 15 -18.56 -4.83 -8.25
CA PRO A 15 -19.14 -4.87 -9.60
C PRO A 15 -20.45 -5.66 -9.68
N TYR A 16 -20.79 -6.45 -8.65
CA TYR A 16 -21.99 -7.27 -8.63
C TYR A 16 -23.21 -6.56 -8.01
N CYS A 17 -23.01 -5.77 -6.96
CA CYS A 17 -24.11 -5.11 -6.23
C CYS A 17 -23.99 -3.59 -6.14
N GLY A 18 -22.90 -3.00 -6.64
CA GLY A 18 -22.65 -1.56 -6.57
C GLY A 18 -22.28 -1.02 -5.19
N SER A 19 -22.15 -1.89 -4.17
CA SER A 19 -21.79 -1.45 -2.82
C SER A 19 -20.43 -0.75 -2.80
N LYS A 20 -20.38 0.41 -2.14
CA LYS A 20 -19.16 1.16 -1.84
C LYS A 20 -18.44 0.66 -0.58
N ASN A 21 -19.06 -0.22 0.21
CA ASN A 21 -18.46 -0.81 1.40
C ASN A 21 -17.48 -1.92 1.01
N VAL A 22 -16.40 -1.54 0.35
CA VAL A 22 -15.32 -2.42 -0.08
C VAL A 22 -14.00 -1.95 0.49
N TYR A 23 -13.06 -2.87 0.68
CA TYR A 23 -11.73 -2.58 1.18
C TYR A 23 -10.67 -3.33 0.39
N GLY A 24 -9.51 -2.70 0.23
CA GLY A 24 -8.34 -3.35 -0.35
C GLY A 24 -7.74 -4.36 0.62
N MET A 25 -7.42 -5.56 0.12
CA MET A 25 -6.70 -6.58 0.87
C MET A 25 -5.48 -7.06 0.11
N SER A 26 -4.42 -7.44 0.83
CA SER A 26 -3.20 -7.97 0.24
C SER A 26 -2.59 -9.06 1.14
N ARG A 27 -1.78 -9.94 0.54
CA ARG A 27 -1.17 -11.08 1.23
C ARG A 27 0.17 -10.68 1.85
N VAL A 28 0.33 -10.97 3.14
CA VAL A 28 1.55 -10.75 3.91
C VAL A 28 1.89 -12.05 4.65
N VAL A 29 3.08 -12.61 4.42
CA VAL A 29 3.56 -13.88 5.03
C VAL A 29 2.51 -15.02 4.93
N GLY A 30 1.83 -15.13 3.80
CA GLY A 30 0.89 -16.22 3.52
C GLY A 30 -0.59 -15.95 3.85
N TYR A 31 -0.93 -14.93 4.63
CA TYR A 31 -2.31 -14.60 4.99
C TYR A 31 -2.77 -13.27 4.39
N PHE A 32 -4.08 -13.14 4.13
CA PHE A 32 -4.67 -11.89 3.68
C PHE A 32 -4.94 -10.95 4.86
N THR A 33 -4.63 -9.68 4.67
CA THR A 33 -4.92 -8.62 5.63
C THR A 33 -5.46 -7.39 4.92
N GLN A 34 -6.28 -6.58 5.60
CA GLN A 34 -6.84 -5.37 5.03
C GLN A 34 -5.80 -4.24 5.04
N ILE A 35 -5.61 -3.58 3.90
CA ILE A 35 -4.54 -2.58 3.69
C ILE A 35 -4.82 -1.30 4.50
N ASN A 36 -6.10 -0.94 4.68
CA ASN A 36 -6.54 0.20 5.50
C ASN A 36 -6.10 0.11 6.97
N GLN A 37 -5.93 -1.10 7.52
CA GLN A 37 -5.52 -1.33 8.91
C GLN A 37 -4.00 -1.33 9.11
N TRP A 38 -3.22 -1.19 8.05
CA TRP A 38 -1.76 -1.22 8.14
C TRP A 38 -1.20 0.05 8.76
N ASN A 39 -0.03 -0.07 9.40
CA ASN A 39 0.73 1.10 9.83
C ASN A 39 1.46 1.75 8.63
N ALA A 40 2.06 2.92 8.85
CA ALA A 40 2.76 3.65 7.80
C ALA A 40 3.91 2.84 7.17
N GLY A 41 4.66 2.08 7.98
CA GLY A 41 5.76 1.24 7.51
C GLY A 41 5.31 0.15 6.54
N LYS A 42 4.26 -0.60 6.89
CA LYS A 42 3.69 -1.65 6.01
C LYS A 42 3.15 -1.08 4.70
N ARG A 43 2.53 0.12 4.73
CA ARG A 43 2.09 0.78 3.49
C ARG A 43 3.27 1.22 2.60
N ALA A 44 4.35 1.71 3.21
CA ALA A 44 5.56 2.07 2.47
C ALA A 44 6.22 0.83 1.85
N GLU A 45 6.43 -0.22 2.64
CA GLU A 45 6.96 -1.50 2.17
C GLU A 45 6.12 -2.07 1.02
N PHE A 46 4.80 -2.08 1.14
CA PHE A 46 3.91 -2.56 0.08
C PHE A 46 4.02 -1.76 -1.23
N ARG A 47 4.18 -0.43 -1.15
CA ARG A 47 4.44 0.40 -2.33
C ARG A 47 5.79 0.06 -2.97
N ASP A 48 6.80 -0.21 -2.17
CA ASP A 48 8.13 -0.58 -2.64
C ASP A 48 8.14 -1.97 -3.28
N ARG A 49 7.38 -2.94 -2.74
CA ARG A 49 7.21 -4.28 -3.36
C ARG A 49 6.68 -4.19 -4.79
N GLN A 50 5.68 -3.34 -5.03
CA GLN A 50 5.09 -3.20 -6.37
C GLN A 50 6.07 -2.59 -7.38
N LYS A 51 7.02 -1.78 -6.91
CA LYS A 51 8.04 -1.13 -7.75
C LYS A 51 9.32 -1.96 -7.90
N GLY A 52 9.48 -3.03 -7.11
CA GLY A 52 10.74 -3.79 -7.03
C GLY A 52 11.91 -3.01 -6.42
N ASN A 53 11.66 -1.83 -5.85
CA ASN A 53 12.70 -0.96 -5.31
C ASN A 53 12.96 -1.28 -3.84
N TYR A 54 13.59 -2.41 -3.58
CA TYR A 54 13.96 -2.81 -2.23
C TYR A 54 15.17 -1.99 -1.78
N LYS A 55 14.99 -1.12 -0.78
CA LYS A 55 16.10 -0.43 -0.15
C LYS A 55 16.89 -1.43 0.70
N ILE A 56 18.12 -1.69 0.32
CA ILE A 56 19.08 -2.41 1.15
C ILE A 56 19.65 -1.36 2.11
N PRO A 57 19.55 -1.52 3.45
CA PRO A 57 20.21 -0.59 4.35
C PRO A 57 21.72 -0.67 4.14
N GLU A 58 22.34 0.42 3.72
CA GLU A 58 23.79 0.55 3.43
C GLU A 58 24.69 0.24 4.65
N GLN A 59 24.13 0.09 5.86
CA GLN A 59 24.89 0.08 7.12
C GLN A 59 25.02 -1.29 7.79
N LEU A 60 24.84 -2.38 7.04
CA LEU A 60 25.23 -3.73 7.48
C LEU A 60 26.45 -4.25 6.69
N ALA A 61 27.31 -3.33 6.23
CA ALA A 61 28.70 -3.67 6.01
C ALA A 61 29.29 -3.90 7.41
N TRP A 62 29.44 -5.16 7.76
CA TRP A 62 30.07 -5.61 8.99
C TRP A 62 31.45 -4.95 9.06
N GLU A 63 31.63 -3.97 9.93
CA GLU A 63 32.96 -3.43 10.23
C GLU A 63 33.75 -4.53 10.95
N GLU A 64 34.76 -5.08 10.27
CA GLU A 64 35.87 -5.81 10.91
C GLU A 64 36.82 -4.83 11.60
#